data_AF-A0A1N6ZCR0-F1
#
_entry.id   AF-A0A1N6ZCR0-F1
#
_cell.length_a   1.000
_cell.length_b   1.000
_cell.length_c   1.000
_cell.angle_alpha   90.00
_cell.angle_beta   90.00
_cell.angle_gamma   90.00
#
_symmetry.space_group_name_H-M   'P 1'
#
loop_
_entity.id
_entity.type
_entity.pdbx_description
1 polymer ?
#
loop_
_entity_poly.entity_id
_entity_poly.type
_entity_poly.pdbx_seq_one_letter_code
_entity_poly.pdbx_strand_id
1 'polypeptide(L)'
;MFIPEHYKNNDIEEIHDFLKNNSFGILINAIDGKPWGTHIPLELSKNTANKNVLIGHIAKANLQSKNLIDGDEVLCIFNGPHSYISSSWYEQEEVPTWNYIAVHVYGTVKIQTSDELLRSLHALVNKYEQQSEHPISLDKMSKKTMRQVTGIIGFEIEINDIQAVNKLSQGRSHDHPKIIAELEKQGAYEKAVAAEMKKHLP
;
A
#
# COMPACT_ATOMS: atom_id res chain seq x y z
N MET A 1 12.96 -6.08 4.06
CA MET A 1 12.85 -5.91 5.52
C MET A 1 13.08 -7.26 6.19
N PHE A 2 13.63 -7.29 7.41
CA PHE A 2 13.73 -8.53 8.18
C PHE A 2 12.36 -8.88 8.77
N ILE A 3 11.89 -10.11 8.54
CA ILE A 3 10.60 -10.61 9.02
C ILE A 3 10.84 -11.97 9.70
N PRO A 4 10.67 -12.08 11.02
CA PRO A 4 10.65 -13.37 11.69
C PRO A 4 9.59 -14.29 11.06
N GLU A 5 9.88 -15.59 10.97
CA GLU A 5 9.05 -16.54 10.21
C GLU A 5 7.58 -16.55 10.65
N HIS A 6 7.30 -16.49 11.96
CA HIS A 6 5.94 -16.49 12.51
C HIS A 6 5.17 -15.18 12.31
N TYR A 7 5.80 -14.13 11.78
CA TYR A 7 5.14 -12.89 11.36
C TYR A 7 5.05 -12.75 9.84
N LYS A 8 5.67 -13.66 9.09
CA LYS A 8 5.68 -13.61 7.64
C LYS A 8 4.30 -13.98 7.10
N ASN A 9 3.72 -13.09 6.30
CA ASN A 9 2.53 -13.42 5.53
C ASN A 9 2.95 -13.93 4.16
N ASN A 10 2.56 -15.16 3.82
CA ASN A 10 2.79 -15.78 2.51
C ASN A 10 1.47 -16.03 1.75
N ASP A 11 0.32 -15.65 2.30
CA ASP A 11 -0.98 -15.77 1.63
C ASP A 11 -1.10 -14.65 0.58
N ILE A 12 -0.94 -15.03 -0.68
CA ILE A 12 -0.93 -14.07 -1.78
C ILE A 12 -2.29 -13.37 -1.98
N GLU A 13 -3.40 -14.03 -1.67
CA GLU A 13 -4.72 -13.43 -1.81
C GLU A 13 -4.95 -12.39 -0.71
N GLU A 14 -4.57 -12.70 0.54
CA GLU A 14 -4.60 -11.73 1.64
C GLU A 14 -3.71 -10.53 1.33
N ILE A 15 -2.50 -10.75 0.80
CA ILE A 15 -1.58 -9.67 0.41
C ILE A 15 -2.18 -8.82 -0.71
N HIS A 16 -2.78 -9.43 -1.73
CA HIS A 16 -3.43 -8.68 -2.80
C HIS A 16 -4.60 -7.84 -2.29
N ASP A 17 -5.41 -8.37 -1.40
CA ASP A 17 -6.51 -7.62 -0.78
C ASP A 17 -5.99 -6.50 0.12
N PHE A 18 -4.90 -6.73 0.85
CA PHE A 18 -4.21 -5.69 1.59
C PHE A 18 -3.75 -4.55 0.66
N LEU A 19 -3.09 -4.85 -0.45
CA LEU A 19 -2.62 -3.85 -1.42
C LEU A 19 -3.77 -3.05 -2.03
N LYS A 20 -4.90 -3.69 -2.35
CA LYS A 20 -6.10 -3.01 -2.88
C LYS A 20 -6.73 -2.03 -1.88
N ASN A 21 -6.74 -2.42 -0.59
CA ASN A 21 -7.39 -1.67 0.49
C ASN A 21 -6.48 -0.60 1.11
N ASN A 22 -5.17 -0.72 0.93
CA ASN A 22 -4.16 0.21 1.47
C ASN A 22 -3.34 0.86 0.35
N SER A 23 -3.96 1.13 -0.80
CA SER A 23 -3.25 1.52 -2.03
C SER A 23 -2.58 2.89 -1.99
N PHE A 24 -2.83 3.73 -0.98
CA PHE A 24 -2.07 4.97 -0.77
C PHE A 24 -0.71 4.66 -0.14
N GLY A 25 0.23 4.25 -0.99
CA GLY A 25 1.58 3.84 -0.60
C GLY A 25 2.63 4.93 -0.76
N ILE A 26 3.89 4.50 -0.62
CA ILE A 26 5.08 5.35 -0.80
C ILE A 26 5.93 4.71 -1.90
N LEU A 27 6.14 5.42 -3.00
CA LEU A 27 7.08 5.03 -4.04
C LEU A 27 8.47 5.56 -3.71
N ILE A 28 9.44 4.66 -3.62
CA ILE A 28 10.86 4.96 -3.42
C ILE A 28 11.66 4.57 -4.67
N ASN A 29 12.44 5.51 -5.19
CA ASN A 29 13.52 5.27 -6.16
C ASN A 29 14.79 5.98 -5.69
N ALA A 30 15.90 5.80 -6.40
CA ALA A 30 17.16 6.50 -6.13
C ALA A 30 17.33 7.72 -7.06
N ILE A 31 17.77 8.84 -6.50
CA ILE A 31 18.19 10.03 -7.25
C ILE A 31 19.60 10.37 -6.77
N ASP A 32 20.59 10.23 -7.65
CA ASP A 32 22.01 10.44 -7.31
C ASP A 32 22.47 9.65 -6.06
N GLY A 33 21.99 8.40 -5.94
CA GLY A 33 22.28 7.51 -4.81
C GLY A 33 21.50 7.82 -3.51
N LYS A 34 20.64 8.84 -3.51
CA LYS A 34 19.76 9.17 -2.38
C LYS A 34 18.38 8.54 -2.57
N PRO A 35 17.80 7.86 -1.57
CA PRO A 35 16.41 7.41 -1.64
C PRO A 35 15.47 8.62 -1.68
N TRP A 36 14.53 8.60 -2.62
CA TRP A 36 13.55 9.64 -2.82
C TRP A 36 12.14 9.06 -2.77
N GLY A 37 11.29 9.64 -1.93
CA GLY A 37 9.95 9.12 -1.67
C GLY A 37 8.84 10.09 -2.03
N THR A 38 7.77 9.57 -2.64
CA THR A 38 6.49 10.28 -2.79
C THR A 38 5.34 9.39 -2.33
N HIS A 39 4.43 9.97 -1.54
CA HIS A 39 3.17 9.34 -1.16
C HIS A 39 2.14 9.49 -2.28
N ILE A 40 1.67 8.38 -2.83
CA ILE A 40 0.73 8.36 -3.96
C ILE A 40 -0.10 7.07 -3.96
N PRO A 41 -1.28 7.08 -4.60
CA PRO A 41 -1.99 5.85 -4.95
C PRO A 41 -1.12 4.96 -5.86
N LEU A 42 -0.97 3.70 -5.47
CA LEU A 42 -0.31 2.62 -6.18
C LEU A 42 -1.30 1.45 -6.22
N GLU A 43 -2.00 1.32 -7.35
CA GLU A 43 -3.13 0.41 -7.50
C GLU A 43 -2.66 -0.95 -8.01
N LEU A 44 -2.95 -2.03 -7.28
CA LEU A 44 -2.76 -3.38 -7.78
C LEU A 44 -3.75 -3.64 -8.93
N SER A 45 -3.21 -3.99 -10.09
CA SER A 45 -3.96 -4.24 -11.32
C SER A 45 -3.32 -5.35 -12.13
N LYS A 46 -3.91 -5.64 -13.29
CA LYS A 46 -3.34 -6.55 -14.28
C LYS A 46 -2.96 -5.80 -15.55
N ASN A 47 -1.75 -6.05 -16.04
CA ASN A 47 -1.31 -5.50 -17.33
C ASN A 47 -1.90 -6.31 -18.51
N THR A 48 -1.56 -5.92 -19.74
CA THR A 48 -2.06 -6.57 -20.97
C THR A 48 -1.62 -8.03 -21.11
N ALA A 49 -0.55 -8.44 -20.42
CA ALA A 49 -0.09 -9.83 -20.35
C ALA A 49 -0.72 -10.60 -19.17
N ASN A 50 -1.74 -10.05 -18.51
CA ASN A 50 -2.44 -10.63 -17.36
C ASN A 50 -1.53 -10.86 -16.13
N LYS A 51 -0.39 -10.17 -16.05
CA LYS A 51 0.50 -10.16 -14.88
C LYS A 51 0.05 -9.11 -13.88
N ASN A 52 0.20 -9.41 -12.59
CA ASN A 52 -0.05 -8.43 -11.52
C ASN A 52 1.02 -7.34 -11.55
N VAL A 53 0.59 -6.08 -11.54
CA VAL A 53 1.43 -4.89 -11.54
C VAL A 53 0.86 -3.86 -10.58
N LEU A 54 1.71 -2.94 -10.10
CA LEU A 54 1.24 -1.73 -9.44
C LEU A 54 1.17 -0.59 -10.46
N ILE A 55 0.08 0.16 -10.47
CA ILE A 55 -0.12 1.29 -11.38
C ILE A 55 -0.16 2.59 -10.58
N GLY A 56 0.60 3.59 -11.01
CA GLY A 56 0.63 4.90 -10.40
C GLY A 56 0.84 6.01 -11.42
N HIS A 57 0.73 7.25 -10.96
CA HIS A 57 1.13 8.41 -11.73
C HIS A 57 1.71 9.48 -10.82
N ILE A 58 2.56 10.34 -11.39
CA ILE A 58 3.26 11.39 -10.66
C ILE A 58 3.37 12.64 -11.52
N ALA A 59 3.33 13.81 -10.88
CA ALA A 59 3.48 15.08 -11.58
C ALA A 59 4.87 15.18 -12.23
N LYS A 60 4.93 15.62 -13.49
CA LYS A 60 6.18 15.87 -14.25
C LYS A 60 7.11 16.88 -13.57
N ALA A 61 6.54 17.75 -12.73
CA ALA A 61 7.29 18.73 -11.96
C ALA A 61 8.05 18.10 -10.78
N ASN A 62 7.65 16.91 -10.30
CA ASN A 62 8.34 16.21 -9.23
C ASN A 62 9.71 15.73 -9.73
N LEU A 63 10.77 16.02 -8.98
CA LEU A 63 12.12 15.58 -9.36
C LEU A 63 12.20 14.06 -9.50
N GLN A 64 11.43 13.32 -8.70
CA GLN A 64 11.30 11.87 -8.79
C GLN A 64 10.90 11.41 -10.19
N SER A 65 9.92 12.08 -10.83
CA SER A 65 9.42 11.68 -12.14
C SER A 65 10.46 11.83 -13.26
N LYS A 66 11.46 12.70 -13.07
CA LYS A 66 12.55 12.92 -14.03
C LYS A 66 13.65 11.86 -13.93
N ASN A 67 13.68 11.15 -12.81
CA ASN A 67 14.66 10.12 -12.48
C ASN A 67 13.98 8.75 -12.32
N LEU A 68 12.80 8.60 -12.91
CA LEU A 68 12.05 7.36 -12.95
C LEU A 68 11.97 6.96 -14.42
N ILE A 69 12.78 5.98 -14.81
CA ILE A 69 12.91 5.52 -16.20
C ILE A 69 12.60 4.03 -16.33
N ASP A 70 12.35 3.58 -17.55
CA ASP A 70 12.11 2.16 -17.84
C ASP A 70 13.27 1.29 -17.38
N GLY A 71 12.96 0.22 -16.65
CA GLY A 71 13.94 -0.72 -16.13
C GLY A 71 14.49 -0.38 -14.74
N ASP A 72 14.14 0.78 -14.16
CA ASP A 72 14.56 1.11 -12.80
C ASP A 72 13.93 0.16 -11.78
N GLU A 73 14.74 -0.27 -10.81
CA GLU A 73 14.24 -0.97 -9.63
C GLU A 73 13.74 0.04 -8.60
N VAL A 74 12.54 -0.21 -8.09
CA VAL A 74 11.87 0.65 -7.09
C VAL A 74 11.33 -0.16 -5.94
N LEU A 75 11.12 0.53 -4.81
CA LEU A 75 10.44 -0.01 -3.64
C LEU A 75 9.13 0.73 -3.41
N CYS A 76 8.02 -0.01 -3.32
CA CYS A 76 6.73 0.49 -2.90
C CYS A 76 6.41 0.02 -1.48
N ILE A 77 6.06 0.95 -0.60
CA ILE A 77 5.73 0.67 0.81
C ILE A 77 4.25 0.93 1.05
N PHE A 78 3.56 -0.06 1.61
CA PHE A 78 2.15 -0.02 1.94
C PHE A 78 1.97 -0.26 3.44
N ASN A 79 1.28 0.66 4.11
CA ASN A 79 1.10 0.63 5.56
C ASN A 79 -0.33 0.23 5.90
N GLY A 80 -0.46 -0.73 6.81
CA GLY A 80 -1.72 -1.14 7.39
C GLY A 80 -1.95 -0.53 8.78
N PRO A 81 -2.94 -1.07 9.51
CA PRO A 81 -3.12 -0.77 10.92
C PRO A 81 -1.85 -1.04 11.72
N HIS A 82 -1.58 -0.17 12.68
CA HIS A 82 -0.45 -0.29 13.60
C HIS A 82 -0.78 0.34 14.95
N SER A 83 -0.21 -0.20 16.02
CA SER A 83 -0.44 0.30 17.37
C SER A 83 0.65 -0.15 18.35
N TYR A 84 0.93 0.69 19.33
CA TYR A 84 1.72 0.34 20.50
C TYR A 84 0.95 -0.65 21.39
N ILE A 85 1.64 -1.72 21.79
CA ILE A 85 1.14 -2.71 22.73
C ILE A 85 1.87 -2.54 24.05
N SER A 86 1.12 -2.09 25.07
CA SER A 86 1.66 -1.93 26.42
C SER A 86 1.88 -3.28 27.08
N SER A 87 3.06 -3.49 27.67
CA SER A 87 3.31 -4.69 28.44
C SER A 87 2.55 -4.75 29.77
N SER A 88 1.94 -3.63 30.20
CA SER A 88 0.99 -3.62 31.32
C SER A 88 -0.29 -4.43 31.07
N TRP A 89 -0.49 -4.93 29.84
CA TRP A 89 -1.64 -5.77 29.48
C TRP A 89 -1.31 -7.27 29.54
N TYR A 90 -0.04 -7.62 29.75
CA TYR A 90 0.42 -9.00 29.72
C TYR A 90 0.30 -9.64 31.10
N GLU A 91 0.19 -10.97 31.13
CA GLU A 91 0.24 -11.73 32.39
C GLU A 91 1.64 -11.72 33.04
N GLN A 92 2.70 -11.60 32.23
CA GLN A 92 4.10 -11.66 32.67
C GLN A 92 4.87 -10.38 32.32
N GLU A 93 5.89 -10.07 33.13
CA GLU A 93 6.76 -8.91 32.91
C GLU A 93 7.61 -9.08 31.65
N GLU A 94 7.43 -8.15 30.71
CA GLU A 94 8.00 -8.22 29.37
C GLU A 94 8.14 -6.82 28.77
N VAL A 95 8.90 -6.71 27.68
CA VAL A 95 9.07 -5.43 26.97
C VAL A 95 7.83 -5.07 26.15
N PRO A 96 7.46 -3.78 26.06
CA PRO A 96 6.39 -3.36 25.16
C PRO A 96 6.84 -3.43 23.70
N THR A 97 5.88 -3.42 22.78
CA THR A 97 6.15 -3.58 21.34
C THR A 97 5.14 -2.78 20.49
N TRP A 98 5.31 -2.82 19.18
CA TRP A 98 4.28 -2.45 18.20
C TRP A 98 3.73 -3.70 17.53
N ASN A 99 2.41 -3.73 17.34
CA ASN A 99 1.76 -4.55 16.33
C ASN A 99 1.55 -3.71 15.08
N TYR A 100 1.73 -4.32 13.90
CA TYR A 100 1.53 -3.65 12.62
C TYR A 100 1.37 -4.66 11.48
N ILE A 101 0.73 -4.19 10.41
CA ILE A 101 0.73 -4.86 9.11
C ILE A 101 1.40 -3.96 8.08
N ALA A 102 2.31 -4.52 7.28
CA ALA A 102 2.95 -3.78 6.19
C ALA A 102 3.32 -4.71 5.03
N VAL A 103 3.32 -4.15 3.82
CA VAL A 103 3.79 -4.83 2.62
C VAL A 103 4.79 -3.94 1.90
N HIS A 104 5.95 -4.49 1.59
CA HIS A 104 6.92 -3.92 0.66
C HIS A 104 6.85 -4.68 -0.65
N VAL A 105 6.80 -3.95 -1.76
CA VAL A 105 6.87 -4.51 -3.11
C VAL A 105 8.10 -3.94 -3.78
N TYR A 106 9.02 -4.81 -4.19
CA TYR A 106 10.09 -4.44 -5.10
C TYR A 106 9.66 -4.76 -6.51
N GLY A 107 9.99 -3.87 -7.43
CA GLY A 107 9.57 -4.05 -8.80
C GLY A 107 10.34 -3.21 -9.80
N THR A 108 10.10 -3.51 -11.07
CA THR A 108 10.73 -2.86 -12.21
C THR A 108 9.77 -1.89 -12.86
N VAL A 109 10.19 -0.65 -13.05
CA VAL A 109 9.37 0.41 -13.64
C VAL A 109 9.22 0.23 -15.14
N LYS A 110 8.02 0.53 -15.63
CA LYS A 110 7.74 0.82 -17.03
C LYS A 110 6.81 2.03 -17.14
N ILE A 111 7.26 3.05 -17.85
CA ILE A 111 6.51 4.27 -18.12
C ILE A 111 5.37 3.97 -19.10
N GLN A 112 4.19 4.48 -18.78
CA GLN A 112 3.00 4.29 -19.58
C GLN A 112 3.00 5.22 -20.81
N THR A 113 2.51 4.69 -21.92
CA THR A 113 2.05 5.50 -23.05
C THR A 113 0.85 6.35 -22.65
N SER A 114 0.54 7.38 -23.46
CA SER A 114 -0.63 8.25 -23.21
C SER A 114 -1.94 7.47 -23.10
N ASP A 115 -2.14 6.43 -23.91
CA ASP A 115 -3.35 5.61 -23.91
C ASP A 115 -3.42 4.67 -22.70
N GLU A 116 -2.29 4.10 -22.26
CA GLU A 116 -2.19 3.34 -21.01
C GLU A 116 -2.46 4.22 -19.78
N LEU A 117 -1.90 5.43 -19.75
CA LEU A 117 -2.15 6.39 -18.69
C LEU A 117 -3.63 6.77 -18.64
N LEU A 118 -4.25 7.09 -19.78
CA LEU A 118 -5.67 7.45 -19.80
C LEU A 118 -6.54 6.31 -19.27
N ARG A 119 -6.32 5.06 -19.72
CA ARG A 119 -7.03 3.88 -19.18
C ARG A 119 -6.84 3.73 -17.67
N SER A 120 -5.62 3.94 -17.18
CA SER A 120 -5.31 3.85 -15.75
C SER A 120 -6.04 4.92 -14.94
N LEU A 121 -6.12 6.15 -15.46
CA LEU A 121 -6.88 7.23 -14.83
C LEU A 121 -8.38 6.94 -14.81
N HIS A 122 -8.95 6.36 -15.88
CA HIS A 122 -10.35 5.93 -15.87
C HIS A 122 -10.61 4.89 -14.78
N ALA A 123 -9.75 3.88 -14.66
CA ALA A 123 -9.88 2.87 -13.61
C ALA A 123 -9.79 3.49 -12.20
N LEU A 124 -8.84 4.42 -12.01
CA LEU A 124 -8.64 5.12 -10.74
C LEU A 124 -9.89 5.95 -10.36
N VAL A 125 -10.36 6.80 -11.26
CA VAL A 125 -11.56 7.63 -11.03
C VAL A 125 -12.77 6.74 -10.76
N ASN A 126 -12.97 5.70 -11.56
CA ASN A 126 -14.07 4.76 -11.35
C ASN A 126 -14.00 4.01 -10.02
N LYS A 127 -12.81 3.79 -9.44
CA LYS A 127 -12.66 3.19 -8.11
C LYS A 127 -13.10 4.17 -7.02
N TYR A 128 -12.53 5.38 -7.02
CA TYR A 128 -12.70 6.33 -5.91
C TYR A 128 -14.03 7.10 -5.95
N GLU A 129 -14.65 7.24 -7.12
CA GLU A 129 -15.95 7.92 -7.24
C GLU A 129 -17.15 7.02 -6.86
N GLN A 130 -16.96 5.71 -6.63
CA GLN A 130 -18.07 4.78 -6.30
C GLN A 130 -18.89 5.21 -5.09
N GLN A 131 -18.26 5.88 -4.13
CA GLN A 131 -18.89 6.33 -2.89
C GLN A 131 -19.16 7.84 -2.88
N SER A 132 -18.90 8.54 -4.00
CA SER A 132 -19.18 9.97 -4.13
C SER A 132 -20.67 10.21 -4.29
N GLU A 133 -21.20 11.24 -3.63
CA GLU A 133 -22.61 11.68 -3.80
C GLU A 133 -22.88 12.13 -5.25
N HIS A 134 -21.86 12.68 -5.91
CA HIS A 134 -21.93 13.21 -7.27
C HIS A 134 -20.76 12.68 -8.11
N PRO A 135 -20.80 11.40 -8.52
CA PRO A 135 -19.68 10.76 -9.19
C PRO A 135 -19.38 11.41 -10.54
N ILE A 136 -18.10 11.71 -10.76
CA ILE A 136 -17.61 12.23 -12.03
C ILE A 136 -17.04 11.12 -12.91
N SER A 137 -17.00 11.37 -14.23
CA SER A 137 -16.32 10.51 -15.20
C SER A 137 -15.42 11.35 -16.07
N LEU A 138 -14.23 10.82 -16.38
CA LEU A 138 -13.28 11.45 -17.29
C LEU A 138 -13.86 11.61 -18.71
N ASP A 139 -14.79 10.76 -19.15
CA ASP A 139 -15.43 10.86 -20.48
C ASP A 139 -16.27 12.14 -20.63
N LYS A 140 -16.74 12.69 -19.50
CA LYS A 140 -17.58 13.90 -19.46
C LYS A 140 -16.75 15.17 -19.27
N MET A 141 -15.43 15.06 -19.14
CA MET A 141 -14.57 16.20 -18.88
C MET A 141 -14.32 17.04 -20.13
N SER A 142 -14.23 18.35 -19.95
CA SER A 142 -13.91 19.26 -21.04
C SER A 142 -12.51 18.99 -21.62
N LYS A 143 -12.30 19.28 -22.91
CA LYS A 143 -10.97 19.24 -23.54
C LYS A 143 -9.93 20.09 -22.79
N LYS A 144 -10.35 21.22 -22.20
CA LYS A 144 -9.48 22.07 -21.38
C LYS A 144 -9.00 21.34 -20.13
N THR A 145 -9.90 20.64 -19.44
CA THR A 145 -9.59 19.83 -18.25
C THR A 145 -8.68 18.67 -18.61
N MET A 146 -8.97 17.94 -19.69
CA MET A 146 -8.15 16.79 -20.11
C MET A 146 -6.70 17.16 -20.47
N ARG A 147 -6.40 18.42 -20.80
CA ARG A 147 -5.01 18.88 -20.96
C ARG A 147 -4.19 18.77 -19.67
N GLN A 148 -4.81 18.77 -18.49
CA GLN A 148 -4.11 18.60 -17.21
C GLN A 148 -3.40 17.24 -17.10
N VAL A 149 -3.90 16.20 -17.77
CA VAL A 149 -3.25 14.88 -17.85
C VAL A 149 -1.85 14.97 -18.46
N THR A 150 -1.59 15.94 -19.32
CA THR A 150 -0.25 16.15 -19.89
C THR A 150 0.80 16.58 -18.85
N GLY A 151 0.36 17.02 -17.67
CA GLY A 151 1.21 17.43 -16.55
C GLY A 151 1.71 16.28 -15.66
N ILE A 152 1.25 15.04 -15.92
CA ILE A 152 1.66 13.84 -15.18
C ILE A 152 2.32 12.82 -16.11
N ILE A 153 3.09 11.90 -15.54
CA ILE A 153 3.49 10.64 -16.18
C ILE A 153 2.80 9.49 -15.46
N GLY A 154 2.34 8.50 -16.21
CA GLY A 154 1.88 7.23 -15.68
C GLY A 154 3.00 6.20 -15.72
N PHE A 155 2.95 5.23 -14.83
CA PHE A 155 3.88 4.11 -14.82
C PHE A 155 3.16 2.86 -14.29
N GLU A 156 3.64 1.70 -14.73
CA GLU A 156 3.39 0.42 -14.09
C GLU A 156 4.69 -0.13 -13.48
N ILE A 157 4.57 -0.91 -12.42
CA ILE A 157 5.67 -1.58 -11.74
C ILE A 157 5.41 -3.07 -11.83
N GLU A 158 6.23 -3.77 -12.60
CA GLU A 158 6.24 -5.23 -12.63
C GLU A 158 6.75 -5.72 -11.27
N ILE A 159 5.97 -6.59 -10.61
CA ILE A 159 6.29 -7.07 -9.27
C ILE A 159 7.39 -8.13 -9.36
N ASN A 160 8.53 -7.86 -8.72
CA ASN A 160 9.67 -8.78 -8.65
C ASN A 160 9.73 -9.53 -7.32
N ASP A 161 9.47 -8.84 -6.21
CA ASP A 161 9.49 -9.41 -4.86
C ASP A 161 8.43 -8.75 -3.97
N ILE A 162 7.82 -9.54 -3.09
CA ILE A 162 6.83 -9.08 -2.11
C ILE A 162 7.28 -9.54 -0.73
N GLN A 163 7.35 -8.58 0.19
CA GLN A 163 7.67 -8.82 1.59
C GLN A 163 6.52 -8.33 2.45
N ALA A 164 5.78 -9.26 3.04
CA ALA A 164 4.58 -8.97 3.82
C ALA A 164 4.73 -9.44 5.27
N VAL A 165 4.39 -8.56 6.21
CA VAL A 165 4.49 -8.81 7.65
C VAL A 165 3.15 -8.54 8.33
N ASN A 166 2.70 -9.54 9.10
CA ASN A 166 1.60 -9.42 10.05
C ASN A 166 2.20 -9.62 11.45
N LYS A 167 2.61 -8.55 12.12
CA LYS A 167 3.07 -8.61 13.51
C LYS A 167 1.89 -8.31 14.43
N LEU A 168 1.24 -9.35 14.93
CA LEU A 168 -0.03 -9.29 15.66
C LEU A 168 0.04 -10.03 17.01
N SER A 169 1.21 -10.02 17.65
CA SER A 169 1.45 -10.65 18.95
C SER A 169 1.23 -12.18 18.98
N GLN A 170 1.42 -12.91 17.88
CA GLN A 170 1.17 -14.36 17.75
C GLN A 170 1.85 -15.23 18.82
N GLY A 171 3.03 -14.81 19.31
CA GLY A 171 3.75 -15.50 20.39
C GLY A 171 3.15 -15.34 21.80
N ARG A 172 2.05 -14.58 21.94
CA ARG A 172 1.38 -14.25 23.21
C ARG A 172 -0.12 -14.55 23.15
N SER A 173 -0.49 -15.72 22.64
CA SER A 173 -1.90 -16.09 22.44
C SER A 173 -2.75 -16.00 23.71
N HIS A 174 -2.17 -16.23 24.89
CA HIS A 174 -2.85 -16.06 26.18
C HIS A 174 -3.21 -14.60 26.49
N ASP A 175 -2.37 -13.64 26.09
CA ASP A 175 -2.61 -12.21 26.30
C ASP A 175 -3.59 -11.61 25.28
N HIS A 176 -3.89 -12.30 24.18
CA HIS A 176 -4.71 -11.78 23.07
C HIS A 176 -6.06 -11.21 23.51
N PRO A 177 -6.86 -11.87 24.36
CA PRO A 177 -8.16 -11.32 24.79
C PRO A 177 -8.00 -9.97 25.49
N LYS A 178 -6.96 -9.83 26.32
CA LYS A 178 -6.70 -8.59 27.06
C LYS A 178 -6.18 -7.50 26.12
N ILE A 179 -5.24 -7.81 25.24
CA ILE A 179 -4.71 -6.86 24.25
C ILE A 179 -5.83 -6.34 23.35
N ILE A 180 -6.66 -7.23 22.79
CA ILE A 180 -7.80 -6.88 21.94
C ILE A 180 -8.76 -5.95 22.70
N ALA A 181 -9.14 -6.30 23.93
CA ALA A 181 -10.06 -5.50 24.73
C ALA A 181 -9.53 -4.10 25.05
N GLU A 182 -8.21 -3.94 25.28
CA GLU A 182 -7.62 -2.61 25.51
C GLU A 182 -7.47 -1.79 24.22
N LEU A 183 -7.18 -2.42 23.08
CA LEU A 183 -7.12 -1.75 21.79
C LEU A 183 -8.51 -1.24 21.34
N GLU A 184 -9.57 -2.00 21.61
CA GLU A 184 -10.94 -1.62 21.24
C GLU A 184 -11.48 -0.38 21.97
N LYS A 185 -10.87 -0.01 23.10
CA LYS A 185 -11.20 1.20 23.86
C LYS A 185 -10.51 2.46 23.32
N GLN A 186 -9.59 2.30 22.38
CA GLN A 186 -8.73 3.38 21.88
C GLN A 186 -9.24 3.92 20.52
N GLY A 187 -8.32 4.49 19.73
CA GLY A 187 -8.61 5.14 18.45
C GLY A 187 -8.89 4.17 17.31
N ALA A 188 -9.05 4.73 16.11
CA ALA A 188 -9.42 3.96 14.93
C ALA A 188 -8.32 2.97 14.50
N TYR A 189 -7.05 3.35 14.61
CA TYR A 189 -5.92 2.49 14.26
C TYR A 189 -5.81 1.30 15.21
N GLU A 190 -5.97 1.52 16.51
CA GLU A 190 -5.96 0.48 17.53
C GLU A 190 -7.10 -0.52 17.33
N LYS A 191 -8.32 -0.02 17.09
CA LYS A 191 -9.48 -0.85 16.75
C LYS A 191 -9.25 -1.68 15.49
N ALA A 192 -8.60 -1.11 14.48
CA ALA A 192 -8.25 -1.85 13.27
C ALA A 192 -7.21 -2.95 13.56
N VAL A 193 -6.19 -2.69 14.38
CA VAL A 193 -5.26 -3.74 14.84
C VAL A 193 -6.00 -4.84 15.60
N ALA A 194 -6.93 -4.50 16.50
CA ALA A 194 -7.74 -5.47 17.23
C ALA A 194 -8.58 -6.34 16.27
N ALA A 195 -9.16 -5.75 15.23
CA ALA A 195 -9.90 -6.48 14.20
C ALA A 195 -9.00 -7.45 13.43
N GLU A 196 -7.78 -7.03 13.07
CA GLU A 196 -6.81 -7.90 12.42
C GLU A 196 -6.33 -9.03 13.34
N MET A 197 -6.08 -8.75 14.63
CA MET A 197 -5.76 -9.79 15.61
C MET A 197 -6.86 -10.86 15.66
N LYS A 198 -8.14 -10.47 15.67
CA LYS A 198 -9.28 -11.41 15.69
C LYS A 198 -9.34 -12.31 14.45
N LYS A 199 -8.99 -11.79 13.26
CA LYS A 199 -8.95 -12.57 12.02
C LYS A 199 -7.84 -13.63 12.01
N HIS A 200 -6.76 -13.39 12.76
CA HIS A 200 -5.57 -14.21 12.80
C HIS A 200 -5.44 -15.04 14.09
N LEU A 201 -6.52 -15.15 14.87
CA LEU A 201 -6.56 -16.08 16.00
C LEU A 201 -6.52 -17.53 15.47
N PRO A 202 -5.79 -18.44 16.13
CA PRO A 202 -5.78 -19.85 15.79
C PRO A 202 -7.14 -20.54 16.02
#